data_AF-A0AAD6XQ19-F1
#
_entry.id   AF-A0AAD6XQ19-F1
#
_cell.length_a   1.000
_cell.length_b   1.000
_cell.length_c   1.000
_cell.angle_alpha   90.00
_cell.angle_beta   90.00
_cell.angle_gamma   90.00
#
_symmetry.space_group_name_H-M   'P 1'
#
loop_
_entity.id
_entity.type
_entity.pdbx_description
1 polymer ?
#
loop_
_entity_poly.entity_id
_entity_poly.type
_entity_poly.pdbx_seq_one_letter_code
_entity_poly.pdbx_strand_id
1 'polypeptide(L)'
;MAVFLPMPSEALRDPAKWDTDWEAFLRREFALPRGLRLCFEAKRIEIEVSPHGLDAALSGYPDLVFATCAIQRNITEEALAHFTRDNLEARWMNASSEVRGQHILGAMAAVCSKARNLNEARAYCSPELRLLRLRLDGKVFLDLLKSIMLEDASFIPNKPVYVSHPGWDAFITEQTRLNNTEAKKIALAEILLLRNKLIFHVVQFTLRSFLGLDPPVLSVRKQHKFLVQKKTPVHPIQKAVLVQALGPDAARARAKEERDDAKARINQRLGACSYMGCLNFEPRDGSRKFQRCRKCFEVMEREVLYCSRTCQTTDWKFRHKAICGKPLDFETACYSAQQIPDNRLSALHPEQGTDDVRFRCWKLRARVVSVLQRDSDDHG
;
A
#
# COMPACT_ATOMS: atom_id res chain seq x y z
N MET A 1 -2.26 29.22 -13.64
CA MET A 1 -1.16 28.24 -13.82
C MET A 1 -1.70 26.83 -13.59
N ALA A 2 -1.48 25.87 -14.49
CA ALA A 2 -1.82 24.47 -14.21
C ALA A 2 -0.95 23.96 -13.03
N VAL A 3 -1.52 23.16 -12.12
CA VAL A 3 -0.75 22.48 -11.06
C VAL A 3 -0.73 21.02 -11.42
N PHE A 4 0.48 20.50 -11.44
CA PHE A 4 0.77 19.11 -11.70
C PHE A 4 0.97 18.40 -10.38
N LEU A 5 0.70 17.10 -10.36
CA LEU A 5 1.12 16.26 -9.24
C LEU A 5 2.64 16.38 -9.07
N PRO A 6 3.15 16.59 -7.84
CA PRO A 6 4.57 16.58 -7.55
C PRO A 6 5.19 15.23 -7.95
N MET A 7 6.43 15.25 -8.46
CA MET A 7 7.07 14.05 -8.97
C MET A 7 7.59 13.18 -7.83
N PRO A 8 7.52 11.83 -7.93
CA PRO A 8 8.08 10.94 -6.92
C PRO A 8 9.59 11.15 -6.66
N SER A 9 10.36 11.54 -7.67
CA SER A 9 11.81 11.78 -7.56
C SER A 9 12.16 13.04 -6.76
N GLU A 10 11.27 14.04 -6.75
CA GLU A 10 11.44 15.26 -5.95
C GLU A 10 11.32 14.95 -4.46
N ALA A 11 10.53 13.94 -4.09
CA ALA A 11 10.25 13.59 -2.71
C ALA A 11 11.52 13.28 -1.90
N LEU A 12 12.52 12.60 -2.48
CA LEU A 12 13.80 12.34 -1.81
C LEU A 12 14.84 13.46 -2.02
N ARG A 13 14.71 14.23 -3.11
CA ARG A 13 15.67 15.28 -3.46
C ARG A 13 15.50 16.51 -2.57
N ASP A 14 14.26 16.92 -2.38
CA ASP A 14 13.88 18.04 -1.51
C ASP A 14 12.50 17.74 -0.90
N PRO A 15 12.45 16.96 0.20
CA PRO A 15 11.21 16.58 0.84
C PRO A 15 10.33 17.77 1.22
N ALA A 16 10.93 18.86 1.72
CA ALA A 16 10.20 20.03 2.21
C ALA A 16 9.53 20.80 1.07
N LYS A 17 10.25 21.02 -0.04
CA LYS A 17 9.66 21.61 -1.24
C LYS A 17 8.57 20.70 -1.82
N TRP A 18 8.84 19.40 -1.94
CA TRP A 18 7.88 18.43 -2.46
C TRP A 18 6.58 18.41 -1.64
N ASP A 19 6.68 18.48 -0.30
CA ASP A 19 5.54 18.57 0.60
C ASP A 19 4.77 19.88 0.40
N THR A 20 5.49 20.99 0.27
CA THR A 20 4.91 22.32 0.00
C THR A 20 4.12 22.33 -1.32
N ASP A 21 4.66 21.71 -2.37
CA ASP A 21 4.01 21.60 -3.67
C ASP A 21 2.73 20.72 -3.58
N TRP A 22 2.77 19.64 -2.78
CA TRP A 22 1.59 18.83 -2.47
C TRP A 22 0.52 19.61 -1.72
N GLU A 23 0.88 20.38 -0.69
CA GLU A 23 -0.07 21.20 0.06
C GLU A 23 -0.68 22.31 -0.82
N ALA A 24 0.09 22.87 -1.76
CA ALA A 24 -0.43 23.79 -2.77
C ALA A 24 -1.43 23.12 -3.71
N PHE A 25 -1.11 21.91 -4.21
CA PHE A 25 -2.03 21.12 -5.04
C PHE A 25 -3.33 20.79 -4.30
N LEU A 26 -3.23 20.30 -3.06
CA LEU A 26 -4.38 19.89 -2.26
C LEU A 26 -5.30 21.06 -1.95
N ARG A 27 -4.75 22.22 -1.57
CA ARG A 27 -5.55 23.43 -1.29
C ARG A 27 -6.32 23.93 -2.50
N ARG A 28 -5.74 23.83 -3.70
CA ARG A 28 -6.30 24.44 -4.89
C ARG A 28 -7.27 23.52 -5.64
N GLU A 29 -6.88 22.27 -5.82
CA GLU A 29 -7.59 21.34 -6.71
C GLU A 29 -8.42 20.32 -5.92
N PHE A 30 -8.18 20.17 -4.61
CA PHE A 30 -8.58 18.98 -3.87
C PHE A 30 -9.43 19.26 -2.64
N ALA A 31 -10.37 20.21 -2.77
CA ALA A 31 -11.48 20.32 -1.82
C ALA A 31 -12.36 19.05 -1.92
N LEU A 32 -12.53 18.34 -0.80
CA LEU A 32 -13.48 17.23 -0.72
C LEU A 32 -14.91 17.78 -0.91
N PRO A 33 -15.79 17.10 -1.67
CA PRO A 33 -15.62 15.80 -2.34
C PRO A 33 -15.12 15.89 -3.80
N ARG A 34 -14.94 17.10 -4.35
CA ARG A 34 -14.61 17.31 -5.77
C ARG A 34 -13.32 16.60 -6.18
N GLY A 35 -12.27 16.72 -5.36
CA GLY A 35 -10.98 16.06 -5.64
C GLY A 35 -11.11 14.53 -5.79
N LEU A 36 -11.89 13.89 -4.90
CA LEU A 36 -12.12 12.44 -4.95
C LEU A 36 -12.81 12.01 -6.23
N ARG A 37 -13.83 12.75 -6.66
CA ARG A 37 -14.53 12.48 -7.93
C ARG A 37 -13.58 12.55 -9.12
N LEU A 38 -12.74 13.59 -9.18
CA LEU A 38 -11.78 13.74 -10.29
C LEU A 38 -10.79 12.58 -10.34
N CYS A 39 -10.27 12.15 -9.20
CA CYS A 39 -9.35 11.03 -9.16
C CYS A 39 -10.02 9.69 -9.45
N PHE A 40 -11.24 9.49 -8.98
CA PHE A 40 -12.01 8.30 -9.31
C PHE A 40 -12.28 8.20 -10.81
N GLU A 41 -12.72 9.29 -11.44
CA GLU A 41 -12.92 9.34 -12.89
C GLU A 41 -11.62 9.11 -13.65
N ALA A 42 -10.51 9.73 -13.22
CA ALA A 42 -9.21 9.50 -13.84
C ALA A 42 -8.80 8.02 -13.76
N LYS A 43 -9.00 7.37 -12.60
CA LYS A 43 -8.67 5.96 -12.41
C LYS A 43 -9.58 5.04 -13.23
N ARG A 44 -10.88 5.32 -13.27
CA ARG A 44 -11.85 4.60 -14.11
C ARG A 44 -11.47 4.69 -15.59
N ILE A 45 -11.17 5.89 -16.08
CA ILE A 45 -10.76 6.11 -17.48
C ILE A 45 -9.45 5.36 -17.77
N GLU A 46 -8.48 5.38 -16.86
CA GLU A 46 -7.23 4.61 -16.99
C GLU A 46 -7.52 3.12 -17.21
N ILE A 47 -8.42 2.54 -16.41
CA ILE A 47 -8.81 1.13 -16.49
C ILE A 47 -9.53 0.81 -17.81
N GLU A 48 -10.45 1.67 -18.24
CA GLU A 48 -11.27 1.45 -19.44
C GLU A 48 -10.47 1.64 -20.75
N VAL A 49 -9.60 2.64 -20.79
CA VAL A 49 -8.86 3.02 -22.01
C VAL A 49 -7.60 2.18 -22.20
N SER A 50 -7.05 1.60 -21.13
CA SER A 50 -5.85 0.77 -21.22
C SER A 50 -6.18 -0.62 -21.77
N PRO A 51 -5.45 -1.12 -22.79
CA PRO A 51 -5.54 -2.51 -23.19
C PRO A 51 -5.26 -3.40 -21.97
N HIS A 52 -6.20 -4.29 -21.64
CA HIS A 52 -6.15 -5.16 -20.46
C HIS A 52 -6.19 -4.43 -19.10
N GLY A 53 -6.56 -3.14 -19.05
CA GLY A 53 -6.59 -2.37 -17.80
C GLY A 53 -7.50 -2.99 -16.74
N LEU A 54 -8.68 -3.48 -17.14
CA LEU A 54 -9.61 -4.17 -16.25
C LEU A 54 -9.03 -5.49 -15.69
N ASP A 55 -8.50 -6.37 -16.54
CA ASP A 55 -7.93 -7.65 -16.08
C ASP A 55 -6.68 -7.42 -15.20
N ALA A 56 -5.84 -6.44 -15.53
CA ALA A 56 -4.69 -6.06 -14.72
C ALA A 56 -5.11 -5.55 -13.33
N ALA A 57 -6.14 -4.70 -13.24
CA ALA A 57 -6.65 -4.20 -11.98
C ALA A 57 -7.27 -5.34 -11.14
N LEU A 58 -8.13 -6.16 -11.76
CA LEU A 58 -8.78 -7.29 -11.09
C LEU A 58 -7.79 -8.35 -10.61
N SER A 59 -6.76 -8.65 -11.40
CA SER A 59 -5.73 -9.63 -11.03
C SER A 59 -4.77 -9.11 -9.97
N GLY A 60 -4.49 -7.80 -9.95
CA GLY A 60 -3.65 -7.16 -8.94
C GLY A 60 -4.35 -6.90 -7.61
N TYR A 61 -5.68 -6.82 -7.60
CA TYR A 61 -6.47 -6.48 -6.41
C TYR A 61 -6.26 -7.42 -5.21
N PRO A 62 -6.31 -8.76 -5.34
CA PRO A 62 -6.04 -9.66 -4.22
C PRO A 62 -4.65 -9.45 -3.60
N ASP A 63 -3.63 -9.23 -4.43
CA ASP A 63 -2.27 -8.97 -3.95
C ASP A 63 -2.18 -7.62 -3.22
N LEU A 64 -2.93 -6.61 -3.69
CA LEU A 64 -3.02 -5.32 -3.04
C LEU A 64 -3.68 -5.43 -1.66
N VAL A 65 -4.80 -6.15 -1.55
CA VAL A 65 -5.46 -6.43 -0.26
C VAL A 65 -4.50 -7.12 0.70
N PHE A 66 -3.90 -8.23 0.27
CA PHE A 66 -2.98 -9.01 1.09
C PHE A 66 -1.79 -8.17 1.58
N ALA A 67 -1.14 -7.42 0.67
CA ALA A 67 -0.01 -6.57 1.03
C ALA A 67 -0.41 -5.49 2.05
N THR A 68 -1.58 -4.88 1.90
CA THR A 68 -2.11 -3.87 2.84
C THR A 68 -2.36 -4.48 4.22
N CYS A 69 -2.98 -5.67 4.29
CA CYS A 69 -3.22 -6.38 5.54
C CYS A 69 -1.91 -6.81 6.23
N ALA A 70 -0.92 -7.25 5.46
CA ALA A 70 0.39 -7.63 5.99
C ALA A 70 1.12 -6.44 6.63
N ILE A 71 1.05 -5.25 6.01
CA ILE A 71 1.63 -4.03 6.59
C ILE A 71 0.93 -3.69 7.92
N GLN A 72 -0.40 -3.75 7.94
CA GLN A 72 -1.20 -3.46 9.14
C GLN A 72 -0.85 -4.37 10.32
N ARG A 73 -0.71 -5.68 10.07
CA ARG A 73 -0.25 -6.65 11.06
C ARG A 73 1.14 -6.27 11.58
N ASN A 74 2.09 -5.99 10.69
CA ASN A 74 3.46 -5.63 11.07
C ASN A 74 3.50 -4.37 11.93
N ILE A 75 2.71 -3.34 11.60
CA ILE A 75 2.56 -2.13 12.43
C ILE A 75 2.06 -2.51 13.82
N THR A 76 1.04 -3.36 13.90
CA THR A 76 0.46 -3.79 15.18
C THR A 76 1.49 -4.52 16.04
N GLU A 77 2.22 -5.48 15.46
CA GLU A 77 3.26 -6.22 16.18
C GLU A 77 4.39 -5.30 16.67
N GLU A 78 4.89 -4.41 15.81
CA GLU A 78 5.95 -3.46 16.16
C GLU A 78 5.47 -2.47 17.24
N ALA A 79 4.30 -1.84 17.05
CA ALA A 79 3.76 -0.88 18.00
C ALA A 79 3.51 -1.51 19.37
N LEU A 80 2.90 -2.70 19.45
CA LEU A 80 2.69 -3.41 20.72
C LEU A 80 3.99 -3.78 21.43
N ALA A 81 5.07 -4.09 20.70
CA ALA A 81 6.37 -4.33 21.30
C ALA A 81 6.91 -3.04 21.95
N HIS A 82 6.84 -1.92 21.22
CA HIS A 82 7.45 -0.66 21.59
C HIS A 82 6.62 0.19 22.58
N PHE A 83 5.30 0.06 22.61
CA PHE A 83 4.46 0.69 23.65
C PHE A 83 4.85 0.19 25.04
N THR A 84 5.03 -1.12 25.20
CA THR A 84 5.37 -1.71 26.50
C THR A 84 6.85 -1.56 26.84
N ARG A 85 7.77 -1.82 25.89
CA ARG A 85 9.21 -1.89 26.20
C ARG A 85 9.85 -0.51 26.24
N ASP A 86 9.47 0.36 25.32
CA ASP A 86 10.21 1.59 25.03
C ASP A 86 9.43 2.85 25.44
N ASN A 87 8.26 2.70 26.07
CA ASN A 87 7.35 3.79 26.40
C ASN A 87 7.12 4.73 25.22
N LEU A 88 6.86 4.13 24.04
CA LEU A 88 6.77 4.82 22.75
C LEU A 88 5.87 6.06 22.81
N GLU A 89 4.73 5.96 23.48
CA GLU A 89 3.75 7.05 23.61
C GLU A 89 4.35 8.26 24.33
N ALA A 90 4.93 8.08 25.52
CA ALA A 90 5.56 9.18 26.24
C ALA A 90 6.75 9.77 25.48
N ARG A 91 7.60 8.93 24.87
CA ARG A 91 8.74 9.41 24.06
C ARG A 91 8.27 10.26 22.88
N TRP A 92 7.23 9.82 22.17
CA TRP A 92 6.67 10.55 21.03
C TRP A 92 6.03 11.87 21.45
N MET A 93 5.28 11.88 22.56
CA MET A 93 4.66 13.09 23.11
C MET A 93 5.71 14.10 23.59
N ASN A 94 6.80 13.62 24.18
CA ASN A 94 7.91 14.46 24.66
C ASN A 94 8.82 14.97 23.53
N ALA A 95 8.77 14.37 22.33
CA ALA A 95 9.50 14.88 21.18
C ALA A 95 9.00 16.29 20.80
N SER A 96 9.86 17.14 20.25
CA SER A 96 9.41 18.43 19.74
C SER A 96 8.59 18.26 18.46
N SER A 97 7.76 19.25 18.13
CA SER A 97 7.02 19.30 16.85
C SER A 97 7.98 19.22 15.65
N GLU A 98 9.19 19.76 15.77
CA GLU A 98 10.21 19.70 14.73
C GLU A 98 10.75 18.28 14.54
N VAL A 99 11.11 17.59 15.63
CA VAL A 99 11.57 16.18 15.57
C VAL A 99 10.49 15.28 14.98
N ARG A 100 9.23 15.41 15.43
CA ARG A 100 8.10 14.66 14.84
C ARG A 100 7.96 14.97 13.35
N GLY A 101 8.02 16.25 12.99
CA GLY A 101 7.94 16.72 11.61
C GLY A 101 8.99 16.07 10.71
N GLN A 102 10.25 15.96 11.16
CA GLN A 102 11.32 15.33 10.41
C GLN A 102 11.05 13.85 10.11
N HIS A 103 10.63 13.08 11.12
CA HIS A 103 10.31 11.66 10.91
C HIS A 103 9.07 11.44 10.03
N ILE A 104 8.03 12.28 10.18
CA ILE A 104 6.82 12.21 9.35
C ILE A 104 7.14 12.57 7.89
N LEU A 105 7.86 13.67 7.66
CA LEU A 105 8.22 14.12 6.32
C LEU A 105 9.15 13.12 5.64
N GLY A 106 10.18 12.63 6.34
CA GLY A 106 11.08 11.59 5.84
C GLY A 106 10.32 10.32 5.45
N ALA A 107 9.35 9.89 6.26
CA ALA A 107 8.49 8.74 5.94
C ALA A 107 7.64 8.96 4.69
N MET A 108 6.94 10.09 4.57
CA MET A 108 6.14 10.41 3.38
C MET A 108 7.00 10.43 2.11
N ALA A 109 8.16 11.09 2.17
CA ALA A 109 9.11 11.16 1.07
C ALA A 109 9.64 9.77 0.66
N ALA A 110 10.04 8.97 1.66
CA ALA A 110 10.55 7.63 1.43
C ALA A 110 9.51 6.70 0.80
N VAL A 111 8.24 6.77 1.22
CA VAL A 111 7.18 5.93 0.67
C VAL A 111 6.75 6.39 -0.72
N CYS A 112 6.49 7.69 -0.89
CA CYS A 112 5.99 8.23 -2.16
C CYS A 112 7.03 8.16 -3.30
N SER A 113 8.32 8.21 -3.00
CA SER A 113 9.37 8.06 -4.01
C SER A 113 9.47 6.65 -4.61
N LYS A 114 9.04 5.63 -3.86
CA LYS A 114 9.23 4.21 -4.23
C LYS A 114 8.21 3.72 -5.24
N ALA A 115 6.98 4.23 -5.19
CA ALA A 115 5.92 3.80 -6.08
C ALA A 115 5.03 4.97 -6.51
N ARG A 116 4.85 5.11 -7.83
CA ARG A 116 4.06 6.19 -8.42
C ARG A 116 2.61 6.20 -7.92
N ASN A 117 1.98 5.04 -7.83
CA ASN A 117 0.61 4.93 -7.32
C ASN A 117 0.50 5.30 -5.83
N LEU A 118 1.54 5.11 -5.02
CA LEU A 118 1.56 5.61 -3.64
C LEU A 118 1.73 7.12 -3.58
N ASN A 119 2.56 7.72 -4.44
CA ASN A 119 2.63 9.17 -4.57
C ASN A 119 1.27 9.76 -4.99
N GLU A 120 0.63 9.20 -6.03
CA GLU A 120 -0.70 9.63 -6.48
C GLU A 120 -1.76 9.43 -5.38
N ALA A 121 -1.67 8.37 -4.60
CA ALA A 121 -2.57 8.10 -3.47
C ALA A 121 -2.50 9.16 -2.36
N ARG A 122 -1.47 10.01 -2.34
CA ARG A 122 -1.43 11.14 -1.40
C ARG A 122 -2.59 12.11 -1.61
N ALA A 123 -3.10 12.23 -2.83
CA ALA A 123 -4.32 12.98 -3.12
C ALA A 123 -5.53 12.45 -2.31
N TYR A 124 -5.55 11.15 -2.02
CA TYR A 124 -6.63 10.47 -1.30
C TYR A 124 -6.53 10.62 0.21
N CYS A 125 -5.34 10.97 0.72
CA CYS A 125 -5.02 10.98 2.14
C CYS A 125 -4.96 12.40 2.70
N SER A 126 -5.55 13.39 2.02
CA SER A 126 -5.46 14.79 2.43
C SER A 126 -6.03 15.08 3.83
N PRO A 127 -7.00 14.34 4.38
CA PRO A 127 -7.39 14.55 5.77
C PRO A 127 -6.38 13.98 6.76
N GLU A 128 -5.77 12.83 6.47
CA GLU A 128 -4.95 12.07 7.43
C GLU A 128 -3.47 12.43 7.37
N LEU A 129 -2.93 12.66 6.16
CA LEU A 129 -1.50 12.80 5.90
C LEU A 129 -1.10 14.24 5.54
N ARG A 130 -1.39 15.18 6.44
CA ARG A 130 -0.87 16.55 6.38
C ARG A 130 0.23 16.73 7.42
N LEU A 131 1.42 17.13 6.97
CA LEU A 131 2.59 17.28 7.84
C LEU A 131 2.28 18.16 9.06
N LEU A 132 1.67 19.33 8.80
CA LEU A 132 1.32 20.28 9.86
C LEU A 132 0.40 19.63 10.90
N ARG A 133 -0.62 18.88 10.48
CA ARG A 133 -1.57 18.24 11.40
C ARG A 133 -0.91 17.16 12.25
N LEU A 134 -0.09 16.31 11.63
CA LEU A 134 0.52 15.16 12.30
C LEU A 134 1.62 15.56 13.30
N ARG A 135 2.33 16.68 13.07
CA ARG A 135 3.49 17.06 13.90
C ARG A 135 3.17 17.90 15.14
N LEU A 136 2.07 18.65 15.13
CA LEU A 136 1.80 19.71 16.12
C LEU A 136 1.73 19.19 17.55
N ASP A 137 0.72 18.40 17.89
CA ASP A 137 0.49 17.90 19.25
C ASP A 137 1.06 16.49 19.49
N GLY A 138 1.47 15.79 18.44
CA GLY A 138 1.88 14.38 18.48
C GLY A 138 0.73 13.40 18.67
N LYS A 139 -0.35 13.80 19.34
CA LYS A 139 -1.54 12.97 19.60
C LYS A 139 -2.20 12.50 18.30
N VAL A 140 -2.33 13.36 17.28
CA VAL A 140 -2.97 12.97 16.02
C VAL A 140 -2.28 11.77 15.38
N PHE A 141 -0.95 11.69 15.42
CA PHE A 141 -0.21 10.55 14.90
C PHE A 141 -0.46 9.28 15.72
N LEU A 142 -0.50 9.38 17.06
CA LEU A 142 -0.77 8.24 17.94
C LEU A 142 -2.21 7.73 17.78
N ASP A 143 -3.19 8.63 17.66
CA ASP A 143 -4.58 8.27 17.40
C ASP A 143 -4.70 7.55 16.05
N LEU A 144 -4.00 8.03 15.01
CA LEU A 144 -3.94 7.37 13.71
C LEU A 144 -3.29 5.98 13.83
N LEU A 145 -2.14 5.86 14.51
CA LEU A 145 -1.46 4.59 14.77
C LEU A 145 -2.40 3.59 15.47
N LYS A 146 -3.04 4.01 16.56
CA LYS A 146 -3.96 3.17 17.34
C LYS A 146 -5.18 2.76 16.51
N SER A 147 -5.72 3.65 15.67
CA SER A 147 -6.90 3.35 14.83
C SER A 147 -6.67 2.28 13.76
N ILE A 148 -5.42 2.04 13.38
CA ILE A 148 -5.05 1.03 12.37
C ILE A 148 -4.50 -0.25 12.98
N MET A 149 -4.35 -0.33 14.32
CA MET A 149 -3.89 -1.54 14.98
C MET A 149 -4.98 -2.62 14.98
N LEU A 150 -4.55 -3.87 14.90
CA LEU A 150 -5.43 -5.03 14.99
C LEU A 150 -5.65 -5.43 16.46
N GLU A 151 -6.84 -5.95 16.75
CA GLU A 151 -7.13 -6.61 18.03
C GLU A 151 -6.30 -7.88 18.20
N ASP A 152 -6.16 -8.66 17.13
CA ASP A 152 -5.29 -9.84 17.08
C ASP A 152 -4.30 -9.76 15.91
N ALA A 153 -3.01 -9.67 16.25
CA ALA A 153 -1.91 -9.65 15.29
C ALA A 153 -1.33 -11.05 15.01
N SER A 154 -1.88 -12.11 15.59
CA SER A 154 -1.40 -13.48 15.42
C SER A 154 -1.58 -13.99 13.98
N PHE A 155 -2.51 -13.40 13.22
CA PHE A 155 -2.78 -13.71 11.82
C PHE A 155 -2.80 -12.43 10.95
N ILE A 156 -2.65 -12.60 9.63
CA ILE A 156 -2.87 -11.53 8.66
C ILE A 156 -4.39 -11.47 8.39
N PRO A 157 -5.06 -10.34 8.61
CA PRO A 157 -6.51 -10.26 8.40
C PRO A 157 -6.82 -10.39 6.90
N ASN A 158 -8.01 -10.88 6.57
CA ASN A 158 -8.47 -11.02 5.19
C ASN A 158 -9.00 -9.72 4.57
N LYS A 159 -9.14 -8.68 5.38
CA LYS A 159 -9.52 -7.31 5.00
C LYS A 159 -8.78 -6.33 5.91
N PRO A 160 -8.30 -5.20 5.38
CA PRO A 160 -7.66 -4.20 6.21
C PRO A 160 -8.70 -3.41 7.01
N VAL A 161 -8.32 -2.92 8.19
CA VAL A 161 -9.15 -1.91 8.90
C VAL A 161 -8.97 -0.58 8.19
N TYR A 162 -10.05 -0.07 7.60
CA TYR A 162 -10.02 1.19 6.87
C TYR A 162 -10.07 2.39 7.82
N VAL A 163 -9.22 3.39 7.59
CA VAL A 163 -9.27 4.65 8.34
C VAL A 163 -10.53 5.42 7.96
N SER A 164 -11.45 5.58 8.90
CA SER A 164 -12.73 6.29 8.70
C SER A 164 -12.52 7.78 8.45
N HIS A 165 -13.33 8.36 7.57
CA HIS A 165 -13.39 9.81 7.40
C HIS A 165 -14.74 10.18 6.79
N PRO A 166 -15.52 11.11 7.38
CA PRO A 166 -16.90 11.37 6.95
C PRO A 166 -17.05 11.68 5.45
N GLY A 167 -16.12 12.47 4.89
CA GLY A 167 -16.11 12.79 3.47
C GLY A 167 -15.78 11.60 2.56
N TRP A 168 -14.98 10.64 3.04
CA TRP A 168 -14.71 9.39 2.34
C TRP A 168 -15.89 8.43 2.45
N ASP A 169 -16.48 8.30 3.63
CA ASP A 169 -17.59 7.40 3.88
C ASP A 169 -18.82 7.81 3.06
N ALA A 170 -19.12 9.11 2.99
CA ALA A 170 -20.14 9.67 2.12
C ALA A 170 -19.84 9.41 0.62
N PHE A 171 -18.59 9.62 0.20
CA PHE A 171 -18.16 9.37 -1.17
C PHE A 171 -18.27 7.89 -1.56
N ILE A 172 -17.80 6.97 -0.70
CA ILE A 172 -17.89 5.52 -0.92
C ILE A 172 -19.35 5.09 -1.02
N THR A 173 -20.20 5.58 -0.11
CA THR A 173 -21.65 5.28 -0.13
C THR A 173 -22.29 5.73 -1.44
N GLU A 174 -22.02 6.96 -1.86
CA GLU A 174 -22.53 7.51 -3.11
C GLU A 174 -22.03 6.69 -4.32
N GLN A 175 -20.73 6.47 -4.42
CA GLN A 175 -20.15 5.75 -5.56
C GLN A 175 -20.61 4.29 -5.60
N THR A 176 -20.73 3.61 -4.46
CA THR A 176 -21.25 2.24 -4.41
C THR A 176 -22.66 2.14 -5.00
N ARG A 177 -23.51 3.15 -4.77
CA ARG A 177 -24.84 3.23 -5.37
C ARG A 177 -24.81 3.46 -6.89
N LEU A 178 -23.82 4.20 -7.38
CA LEU A 178 -23.70 4.59 -8.80
C LEU A 178 -22.83 3.62 -9.63
N ASN A 179 -22.05 2.76 -8.98
CA ASN A 179 -21.04 1.92 -9.61
C ASN A 179 -21.64 0.63 -10.18
N ASN A 180 -22.20 0.76 -11.37
CA ASN A 180 -22.81 -0.34 -12.11
C ASN A 180 -21.86 -1.11 -13.03
N THR A 181 -20.62 -0.65 -13.26
CA THR A 181 -19.64 -1.34 -14.13
C THR A 181 -18.48 -1.93 -13.34
N GLU A 182 -17.89 -3.00 -13.84
CA GLU A 182 -16.72 -3.65 -13.24
C GLU A 182 -15.54 -2.69 -13.09
N ALA A 183 -15.30 -1.85 -14.10
CA ALA A 183 -14.25 -0.82 -14.06
C ALA A 183 -14.46 0.19 -12.92
N LYS A 184 -15.70 0.63 -12.67
CA LYS A 184 -16.03 1.53 -11.56
C LYS A 184 -15.85 0.86 -10.20
N LYS A 185 -16.32 -0.39 -10.05
CA LYS A 185 -16.18 -1.16 -8.82
C LYS A 185 -14.70 -1.35 -8.45
N ILE A 186 -13.88 -1.80 -9.40
CA ILE A 186 -12.45 -2.02 -9.15
C ILE A 186 -11.67 -0.71 -8.96
N ALA A 187 -12.01 0.36 -9.69
CA ALA A 187 -11.40 1.68 -9.48
C ALA A 187 -11.63 2.20 -8.06
N LEU A 188 -12.87 2.11 -7.55
CA LEU A 188 -13.20 2.54 -6.18
C LEU A 188 -12.45 1.69 -5.15
N ALA A 189 -12.43 0.38 -5.34
CA ALA A 189 -11.78 -0.55 -4.42
C ALA A 189 -10.25 -0.37 -4.39
N GLU A 190 -9.60 -0.16 -5.54
CA GLU A 190 -8.17 0.14 -5.61
C GLU A 190 -7.82 1.47 -4.95
N ILE A 191 -8.59 2.54 -5.20
CA ILE A 191 -8.36 3.85 -4.58
C ILE A 191 -8.43 3.75 -3.05
N LEU A 192 -9.45 3.07 -2.53
CA LEU A 192 -9.62 2.88 -1.09
C LEU A 192 -8.44 2.10 -0.48
N LEU A 193 -7.99 1.04 -1.14
CA LEU A 193 -6.83 0.28 -0.69
C LEU A 193 -5.52 1.07 -0.79
N LEU A 194 -5.30 1.81 -1.88
CA LEU A 194 -4.10 2.61 -2.06
C LEU A 194 -4.01 3.74 -1.02
N ARG A 195 -5.14 4.38 -0.69
CA ARG A 195 -5.23 5.33 0.42
C ARG A 195 -4.73 4.72 1.71
N ASN A 196 -5.31 3.59 2.12
CA ASN A 196 -4.97 2.96 3.40
C ASN A 196 -3.55 2.39 3.39
N LYS A 197 -3.11 1.81 2.27
CA LYS A 197 -1.74 1.34 2.10
C LYS A 197 -0.71 2.45 2.26
N LEU A 198 -0.96 3.64 1.69
CA LEU A 198 -0.10 4.79 1.89
C LEU A 198 -0.06 5.20 3.37
N ILE A 199 -1.23 5.34 4.01
CA ILE A 199 -1.32 5.67 5.44
C ILE A 199 -0.51 4.68 6.28
N PHE A 200 -0.71 3.39 6.07
CA PHE A 200 -0.02 2.34 6.83
C PHE A 200 1.50 2.42 6.63
N HIS A 201 1.96 2.55 5.39
CA HIS A 201 3.39 2.70 5.15
C HIS A 201 3.97 3.97 5.79
N VAL A 202 3.28 5.11 5.72
CA VAL A 202 3.76 6.34 6.37
C VAL A 202 3.85 6.13 7.89
N VAL A 203 2.83 5.56 8.52
CA VAL A 203 2.85 5.24 9.95
C VAL A 203 4.01 4.30 10.30
N GLN A 204 4.21 3.22 9.54
CA GLN A 204 5.28 2.27 9.78
C GLN A 204 6.67 2.90 9.62
N PHE A 205 6.89 3.68 8.55
CA PHE A 205 8.16 4.35 8.31
C PHE A 205 8.45 5.41 9.37
N THR A 206 7.44 6.19 9.80
CA THR A 206 7.59 7.16 10.89
C THR A 206 7.97 6.46 12.19
N LEU A 207 7.25 5.39 12.54
CA LEU A 207 7.51 4.59 13.75
C LEU A 207 8.96 4.06 13.75
N ARG A 208 9.37 3.40 12.67
CA ARG A 208 10.71 2.80 12.57
C ARG A 208 11.81 3.86 12.55
N SER A 209 11.62 4.96 11.83
CA SER A 209 12.56 6.08 11.81
C SER A 209 12.72 6.72 13.20
N PHE A 210 11.62 6.96 13.92
CA PHE A 210 11.64 7.53 15.28
C PHE A 210 12.34 6.61 16.29
N LEU A 211 12.24 5.29 16.08
CA LEU A 211 12.88 4.27 16.90
C LEU A 211 14.33 3.96 16.49
N GLY A 212 14.85 4.61 15.44
CA GLY A 212 16.21 4.33 14.93
C GLY A 212 16.35 2.96 14.27
N LEU A 213 15.25 2.40 13.75
CA LEU A 213 15.22 1.12 13.04
C LEU A 213 15.34 1.33 11.53
N ASP A 214 15.89 0.34 10.84
CA ASP A 214 15.95 0.34 9.38
C ASP A 214 14.55 0.48 8.76
N PRO A 215 14.39 1.22 7.66
CA PRO A 215 13.10 1.33 6.99
C PRO A 215 12.63 -0.04 6.48
N PRO A 216 11.30 -0.30 6.47
CA PRO A 216 10.79 -1.57 5.97
C PRO A 216 10.99 -1.65 4.45
N VAL A 217 11.17 -2.86 3.95
CA VAL A 217 11.39 -3.08 2.51
C VAL A 217 10.06 -2.93 1.77
N LEU A 218 9.98 -1.91 0.92
CA LEU A 218 8.87 -1.72 -0.01
C LEU A 218 9.07 -2.61 -1.25
N SER A 219 8.59 -3.85 -1.16
CA SER A 219 8.60 -4.75 -2.31
C SER A 219 7.53 -4.34 -3.31
N VAL A 220 7.96 -3.90 -4.49
CA VAL A 220 7.08 -3.64 -5.62
C VAL A 220 7.10 -4.88 -6.53
N ARG A 221 5.94 -5.50 -6.72
CA ARG A 221 5.81 -6.70 -7.55
C ARG A 221 6.08 -6.34 -9.02
N LYS A 222 6.82 -7.19 -9.74
CA LYS A 222 6.91 -7.10 -11.20
C LYS A 222 5.51 -7.24 -11.78
N GLN A 223 5.14 -6.28 -12.63
CA GLN A 223 3.97 -6.41 -13.49
C GLN A 223 4.44 -6.95 -14.83
N HIS A 224 3.55 -7.67 -15.51
CA HIS A 224 3.82 -8.28 -16.79
C HIS A 224 4.25 -7.23 -17.84
N LYS A 225 5.31 -7.53 -18.61
CA LYS A 225 5.90 -6.58 -19.59
C LYS A 225 4.92 -6.15 -20.68
N PHE A 226 3.96 -7.00 -21.05
CA PHE A 226 3.00 -6.69 -22.11
C PHE A 226 2.03 -5.56 -21.73
N LEU A 227 1.73 -5.41 -20.43
CA LEU A 227 0.92 -4.31 -19.90
C LEU A 227 1.65 -2.96 -19.95
N VAL A 228 2.99 -2.97 -19.97
CA VAL A 228 3.82 -1.77 -19.88
C VAL A 228 4.14 -1.16 -21.25
N GLN A 229 4.03 -1.93 -22.34
CA GLN A 229 4.62 -1.55 -23.64
C GLN A 229 3.67 -0.88 -24.64
N LYS A 230 2.35 -0.95 -24.48
CA LYS A 230 1.43 -0.27 -25.42
C LYS A 230 1.22 1.19 -24.98
N LYS A 231 1.58 2.15 -25.85
CA LYS A 231 1.28 3.57 -25.65
C LYS A 231 -0.22 3.73 -25.45
N THR A 232 -0.65 4.08 -24.25
CA THR A 232 -2.06 4.32 -23.98
C THR A 232 -2.51 5.62 -24.66
N PRO A 233 -3.77 5.72 -25.15
CA PRO A 233 -4.36 6.94 -25.70
C PRO A 233 -4.34 8.15 -24.74
N VAL A 234 -4.07 7.92 -23.45
CA VAL A 234 -3.95 8.96 -22.43
C VAL A 234 -2.65 9.76 -22.56
N HIS A 235 -1.59 9.16 -23.12
CA HIS A 235 -0.27 9.77 -23.21
C HIS A 235 -0.21 11.03 -24.11
N PRO A 236 -0.87 11.09 -25.28
CA PRO A 236 -0.93 12.32 -26.07
C PRO A 236 -1.60 13.49 -25.35
N ILE A 237 -2.70 13.25 -24.64
CA ILE A 237 -3.44 14.28 -23.90
C ILE A 237 -2.59 14.83 -22.77
N GLN A 238 -2.00 13.96 -21.94
CA GLN A 238 -1.10 14.38 -20.86
C GLN A 238 0.09 15.20 -21.40
N LYS A 239 0.67 14.78 -22.52
CA LYS A 239 1.75 15.53 -23.18
C LYS A 239 1.30 16.92 -23.64
N ALA A 240 0.11 17.02 -24.26
CA ALA A 240 -0.43 18.31 -24.71
C ALA A 240 -0.66 19.27 -23.53
N VAL A 241 -1.25 18.77 -22.42
CA VAL A 241 -1.46 19.55 -21.19
C VAL A 241 -0.13 20.02 -20.59
N LEU A 242 0.89 19.15 -20.55
CA LEU A 242 2.23 19.52 -20.08
C LEU A 242 2.86 20.61 -20.95
N VAL A 243 2.78 20.48 -22.28
CA VAL A 243 3.34 21.48 -23.22
C VAL A 243 2.61 22.82 -23.08
N GLN A 244 1.28 22.81 -22.96
CA GLN A 244 0.50 24.03 -22.79
C GLN A 244 0.85 24.78 -21.50
N ALA A 245 1.15 24.06 -20.42
CA ALA A 245 1.39 24.69 -19.13
C ALA A 245 2.84 25.10 -18.88
N LEU A 246 3.82 24.32 -19.37
CA LEU A 246 5.24 24.49 -19.07
C LEU A 246 6.04 25.02 -20.27
N GLY A 247 5.43 25.03 -21.46
CA GLY A 247 6.16 25.20 -22.72
C GLY A 247 6.82 23.89 -23.18
N PRO A 248 7.23 23.83 -24.46
CA PRO A 248 7.68 22.59 -25.09
C PRO A 248 8.97 22.03 -24.47
N ASP A 249 9.94 22.87 -24.11
CA ASP A 249 11.22 22.43 -23.58
C ASP A 249 11.13 21.87 -22.17
N ALA A 250 10.48 22.59 -21.25
CA ALA A 250 10.27 22.12 -19.89
C ALA A 250 9.38 20.86 -19.84
N ALA A 251 8.35 20.77 -20.71
CA ALA A 251 7.54 19.57 -20.84
C ALA A 251 8.36 18.37 -21.34
N ARG A 252 9.27 18.57 -22.30
CA ARG A 252 10.19 17.52 -22.79
C ARG A 252 11.14 17.06 -21.69
N ALA A 253 11.73 17.99 -20.93
CA ALA A 253 12.65 17.68 -19.83
C ALA A 253 11.93 16.86 -18.75
N ARG A 254 10.75 17.31 -18.31
CA ARG A 254 9.93 16.60 -17.31
C ARG A 254 9.52 15.21 -17.76
N ALA A 255 9.08 15.06 -19.02
CA ALA A 255 8.70 13.76 -19.56
C ALA A 255 9.90 12.79 -19.68
N LYS A 256 11.10 13.31 -19.90
CA LYS A 256 12.34 12.51 -19.89
C LYS A 256 12.65 12.03 -18.47
N GLU A 257 12.63 12.93 -17.50
CA GLU A 257 12.85 12.60 -16.08
C GLU A 257 11.85 11.55 -15.58
N GLU A 258 10.55 11.75 -15.84
CA GLU A 258 9.52 10.79 -15.43
C GLU A 258 9.73 9.39 -16.05
N ARG A 259 10.21 9.33 -17.30
CA ARG A 259 10.53 8.07 -17.98
C ARG A 259 11.74 7.39 -17.35
N ASP A 260 12.80 8.14 -17.06
CA ASP A 260 14.01 7.60 -16.45
C ASP A 260 13.72 7.11 -15.02
N ASP A 261 12.92 7.86 -14.26
CA ASP A 261 12.41 7.44 -12.95
C ASP A 261 11.54 6.18 -13.04
N ALA A 262 10.66 6.10 -14.04
CA ALA A 262 9.83 4.92 -14.25
C ALA A 262 10.67 3.68 -14.55
N LYS A 263 11.71 3.80 -15.38
CA LYS A 263 12.67 2.71 -15.65
C LYS A 263 13.40 2.30 -14.37
N ALA A 264 13.90 3.27 -13.58
CA ALA A 264 14.57 2.99 -12.32
C ALA A 264 13.67 2.20 -11.36
N ARG A 265 12.40 2.61 -11.21
CA ARG A 265 11.41 1.88 -10.39
C ARG A 265 11.13 0.48 -10.93
N ILE A 266 10.97 0.31 -12.24
CA ILE A 266 10.74 -1.01 -12.86
C ILE A 266 11.91 -1.96 -12.56
N ASN A 267 13.15 -1.48 -12.64
CA ASN A 267 14.34 -2.27 -12.36
C ASN A 267 14.45 -2.68 -10.88
N GLN A 268 13.79 -1.96 -9.97
CA GLN A 268 13.77 -2.30 -8.54
C GLN A 268 12.73 -3.39 -8.21
N ARG A 269 11.77 -3.66 -9.10
CA ARG A 269 10.68 -4.62 -8.87
C ARG A 269 11.20 -6.07 -8.80
N LEU A 270 10.60 -6.87 -7.94
CA LEU A 270 10.93 -8.30 -7.77
C LEU A 270 9.71 -9.17 -8.07
N GLY A 271 9.95 -10.39 -8.57
CA GLY A 271 8.90 -11.40 -8.65
C GLY A 271 8.53 -11.81 -7.22
N ALA A 272 7.24 -11.85 -6.91
CA ALA A 272 6.74 -12.26 -5.60
C ALA A 272 5.98 -13.57 -5.73
N CYS A 273 6.04 -14.42 -4.72
CA CYS A 273 5.20 -15.61 -4.70
C CYS A 273 3.72 -15.18 -4.63
N SER A 274 2.88 -15.80 -5.46
CA SER A 274 1.44 -15.54 -5.52
C SER A 274 0.65 -16.25 -4.44
N TYR A 275 1.27 -17.19 -3.72
CA TYR A 275 0.65 -17.78 -2.54
C TYR A 275 0.69 -16.77 -1.40
N MET A 276 -0.47 -16.31 -0.95
CA MET A 276 -0.59 -15.28 0.10
C MET A 276 0.06 -15.69 1.43
N GLY A 277 0.26 -16.98 1.71
CA GLY A 277 1.03 -17.40 2.88
C GLY A 277 2.55 -17.31 2.75
N CYS A 278 3.07 -16.82 1.62
CA CYS A 278 4.51 -16.79 1.35
C CYS A 278 5.00 -15.38 1.02
N LEU A 279 5.97 -14.92 1.80
CA LEU A 279 6.61 -13.61 1.65
C LEU A 279 7.91 -13.67 0.83
N ASN A 280 8.16 -14.76 0.11
CA ASN A 280 9.38 -14.92 -0.69
C ASN A 280 9.34 -14.06 -1.95
N PHE A 281 10.47 -13.45 -2.25
CA PHE A 281 10.75 -12.71 -3.48
C PHE A 281 11.87 -13.39 -4.27
N GLU A 282 11.85 -13.21 -5.59
CA GLU A 282 12.98 -13.58 -6.44
C GLU A 282 14.22 -12.77 -6.00
N PRO A 283 15.38 -13.42 -5.81
CA PRO A 283 16.61 -12.72 -5.49
C PRO A 283 17.04 -11.81 -6.65
N ARG A 284 17.67 -10.68 -6.31
CA ARG A 284 18.07 -9.64 -7.28
C ARG A 284 19.11 -10.10 -8.28
N ASP A 285 19.99 -11.00 -7.86
CA ASP A 285 21.04 -11.60 -8.68
C ASP A 285 20.49 -12.55 -9.77
N GLY A 286 19.19 -12.88 -9.71
CA GLY A 286 18.56 -13.81 -10.63
C GLY A 286 18.97 -15.27 -10.42
N SER A 287 19.65 -15.60 -9.32
CA SER A 287 20.10 -16.96 -8.98
C SER A 287 18.95 -17.97 -8.94
N ARG A 288 17.75 -17.51 -8.59
CA ARG A 288 16.53 -18.33 -8.57
C ARG A 288 15.37 -17.59 -9.22
N LYS A 289 14.77 -18.19 -10.24
CA LYS A 289 13.50 -17.73 -10.83
C LYS A 289 12.34 -18.52 -10.29
N PHE A 290 11.21 -17.85 -10.06
CA PHE A 290 10.00 -18.51 -9.60
C PHE A 290 9.32 -19.26 -10.75
N GLN A 291 8.64 -20.35 -10.42
CA GLN A 291 7.85 -21.13 -11.36
C GLN A 291 6.58 -20.36 -11.73
N ARG A 292 6.25 -20.30 -13.02
CA ARG A 292 5.04 -19.63 -13.51
C ARG A 292 3.94 -20.63 -13.84
N CYS A 293 2.69 -20.23 -13.62
CA CYS A 293 1.56 -21.00 -14.12
C CYS A 293 1.39 -20.79 -15.63
N ARG A 294 1.65 -21.85 -16.40
CA ARG A 294 1.59 -21.82 -17.86
C ARG A 294 0.24 -21.36 -18.41
N LYS A 295 -0.87 -21.90 -17.87
CA LYS A 295 -2.21 -21.56 -18.34
C LYS A 295 -2.56 -20.08 -18.12
N CYS A 296 -2.26 -19.53 -16.94
CA CYS A 296 -2.48 -18.10 -16.67
C CYS A 296 -1.61 -17.22 -17.55
N PHE A 297 -0.36 -17.62 -17.77
CA PHE A 297 0.57 -16.86 -18.60
C PHE A 297 0.18 -16.88 -20.08
N GLU A 298 -0.10 -18.05 -20.66
CA GLU A 298 -0.33 -18.21 -22.10
C GLU A 298 -1.77 -17.82 -22.51
N VAL A 299 -2.77 -18.07 -21.66
CA VAL A 299 -4.19 -17.85 -22.01
C VAL A 299 -4.67 -16.46 -21.60
N MET A 300 -4.18 -15.95 -20.47
CA MET A 300 -4.71 -14.72 -19.86
C MET A 300 -3.66 -13.62 -19.73
N GLU A 301 -2.41 -13.87 -20.13
CA GLU A 301 -1.28 -12.94 -19.94
C GLU A 301 -1.07 -12.51 -18.48
N ARG A 302 -1.52 -13.32 -17.51
CA ARG A 302 -1.38 -13.06 -16.08
C ARG A 302 -0.15 -13.72 -15.48
N GLU A 303 0.62 -12.95 -14.72
CA GLU A 303 1.86 -13.40 -14.09
C GLU A 303 1.60 -13.96 -12.68
N VAL A 304 1.33 -15.27 -12.62
CA VAL A 304 1.19 -16.02 -11.36
C VAL A 304 2.46 -16.85 -11.11
N LEU A 305 3.23 -16.45 -10.10
CA LEU A 305 4.56 -16.96 -9.77
C LEU A 305 4.57 -17.73 -8.45
N TYR A 306 5.37 -18.79 -8.35
CA TYR A 306 5.54 -19.58 -7.13
C TYR A 306 7.01 -19.85 -6.86
N CYS A 307 7.42 -19.63 -5.60
CA CYS A 307 8.78 -19.93 -5.18
C CYS A 307 9.05 -21.45 -5.08
N SER A 308 8.01 -22.26 -4.97
CA SER A 308 8.09 -23.72 -4.84
C SER A 308 6.82 -24.41 -5.36
N ARG A 309 6.94 -25.72 -5.65
CA ARG A 309 5.79 -26.56 -6.00
C ARG A 309 4.78 -26.63 -4.85
N THR A 310 5.24 -26.65 -3.60
CA THR A 310 4.39 -26.66 -2.40
C THR A 310 3.48 -25.43 -2.38
N CYS A 311 4.04 -24.22 -2.50
CA CYS A 311 3.23 -22.99 -2.56
C CYS A 311 2.22 -23.01 -3.71
N GLN A 312 2.61 -23.53 -4.89
CA GLN A 312 1.69 -23.67 -6.00
C GLN A 312 0.54 -24.63 -5.68
N THR A 313 0.83 -25.82 -5.14
CA THR A 313 -0.20 -26.81 -4.81
C THR A 313 -1.14 -26.36 -3.71
N THR A 314 -0.62 -25.61 -2.73
CA THR A 314 -1.44 -25.03 -1.66
C THR A 314 -2.34 -23.94 -2.22
N ASP A 315 -1.79 -22.96 -2.93
CA ASP A 315 -2.59 -21.89 -3.56
C ASP A 315 -3.61 -22.43 -4.57
N TRP A 316 -3.30 -23.54 -5.25
CA TRP A 316 -4.23 -24.24 -6.13
C TRP A 316 -5.49 -24.69 -5.42
N LYS A 317 -5.36 -25.28 -4.22
CA LYS A 317 -6.50 -25.77 -3.43
C LYS A 317 -7.39 -24.64 -2.94
N PHE A 318 -6.81 -23.48 -2.58
CA PHE A 318 -7.55 -22.40 -1.94
C PHE A 318 -8.08 -21.33 -2.90
N ARG A 319 -7.31 -20.95 -3.93
CA ARG A 319 -7.59 -19.73 -4.69
C ARG A 319 -7.35 -19.87 -6.18
N HIS A 320 -6.18 -20.37 -6.58
CA HIS A 320 -5.77 -20.34 -7.98
C HIS A 320 -6.67 -21.18 -8.88
N LYS A 321 -7.20 -22.32 -8.42
CA LYS A 321 -8.11 -23.13 -9.24
C LYS A 321 -9.34 -22.35 -9.72
N ALA A 322 -9.85 -21.42 -8.90
CA ALA A 322 -11.00 -20.60 -9.25
C ALA A 322 -10.68 -19.67 -10.43
N ILE A 323 -9.48 -19.10 -10.45
CA ILE A 323 -9.07 -18.06 -11.40
C ILE A 323 -8.26 -18.58 -12.60
N CYS A 324 -7.75 -19.81 -12.57
CA CYS A 324 -6.75 -20.29 -13.53
C CYS A 324 -7.26 -20.36 -14.98
N GLY A 325 -6.72 -19.50 -15.85
CA GLY A 325 -7.08 -19.46 -17.27
C GLY A 325 -8.51 -19.03 -17.54
N LYS A 326 -9.11 -18.24 -16.64
CA LYS A 326 -10.45 -17.67 -16.78
C LYS A 326 -10.39 -16.15 -16.71
N PRO A 327 -11.30 -15.42 -17.38
CA PRO A 327 -11.54 -14.01 -17.11
C PRO A 327 -11.84 -13.78 -15.62
N LEU A 328 -11.42 -12.64 -15.10
CA LEU A 328 -11.79 -12.20 -13.76
C LEU A 328 -12.93 -11.20 -13.85
N ASP A 329 -13.87 -11.31 -12.92
CA ASP A 329 -14.78 -10.25 -12.52
C ASP A 329 -14.42 -9.76 -11.11
N PHE A 330 -15.07 -8.68 -10.69
CA PHE A 330 -14.86 -8.04 -9.39
C PHE A 330 -15.18 -8.98 -8.24
N GLU A 331 -16.27 -9.75 -8.32
CA GLU A 331 -16.68 -10.67 -7.27
C GLU A 331 -15.65 -11.79 -7.07
N THR A 332 -15.14 -12.37 -8.15
CA THR A 332 -14.08 -13.38 -8.15
C THR A 332 -12.76 -12.81 -7.59
N ALA A 333 -12.44 -11.56 -7.92
CA ALA A 333 -11.27 -10.87 -7.36
C ALA A 333 -11.43 -10.64 -5.85
N CYS A 334 -12.59 -10.17 -5.39
CA CYS A 334 -12.90 -9.99 -3.97
C CYS A 334 -12.88 -11.32 -3.21
N TYR A 335 -13.48 -12.37 -3.75
CA TYR A 335 -13.45 -13.71 -3.18
C TYR A 335 -12.00 -14.20 -3.06
N SER A 336 -11.20 -14.06 -4.13
CA SER A 336 -9.79 -14.44 -4.14
C SER A 336 -8.96 -13.70 -3.10
N ALA A 337 -9.29 -12.44 -2.80
CA ALA A 337 -8.63 -11.64 -1.78
C ALA A 337 -8.93 -12.12 -0.35
N GLN A 338 -10.10 -12.73 -0.14
CA GLN A 338 -10.54 -13.21 1.17
C GLN A 338 -10.02 -14.62 1.51
N GLN A 339 -9.55 -15.37 0.51
CA GLN A 339 -8.98 -16.71 0.69
C GLN A 339 -7.52 -16.65 1.19
N ILE A 340 -7.28 -15.97 2.30
CA ILE A 340 -6.01 -16.05 3.03
C ILE A 340 -6.06 -17.35 3.83
N PRO A 341 -5.15 -18.32 3.59
CA PRO A 341 -5.06 -19.51 4.42
C PRO A 341 -4.88 -19.10 5.89
N ASP A 342 -5.41 -19.89 6.82
CA ASP A 342 -5.15 -19.76 8.25
C ASP A 342 -3.66 -20.01 8.51
N ASN A 343 -2.85 -18.99 8.24
CA ASN A 343 -1.41 -19.02 8.30
C ASN A 343 -1.02 -18.68 9.73
N ARG A 344 -1.24 -19.63 10.65
CA ARG A 344 -0.37 -19.73 11.82
C ARG A 344 1.04 -19.93 11.27
N LEU A 345 1.77 -18.82 11.11
CA LEU A 345 3.10 -18.71 10.47
C LEU A 345 4.13 -19.68 11.07
N SER A 346 3.83 -20.26 12.23
CA SER A 346 4.59 -21.28 12.94
C SER A 346 4.80 -22.59 12.16
N ALA A 347 3.95 -22.94 11.18
CA ALA A 347 3.91 -24.31 10.65
C ALA A 347 4.69 -24.56 9.34
N LEU A 348 5.07 -23.53 8.59
CA LEU A 348 5.54 -23.73 7.20
C LEU A 348 7.06 -23.61 6.96
N HIS A 349 7.85 -23.17 7.94
CA HIS A 349 9.31 -23.22 7.84
C HIS A 349 10.01 -23.42 9.21
N PRO A 350 10.10 -24.67 9.72
CA PRO A 350 10.90 -24.99 10.90
C PRO A 350 12.42 -24.89 10.66
N GLU A 351 12.88 -24.82 9.41
CA GLU A 351 14.30 -25.05 9.07
C GLU A 351 15.13 -23.79 8.78
N GLN A 352 14.59 -22.59 8.96
CA GLN A 352 15.39 -21.36 8.89
C GLN A 352 15.64 -20.84 10.30
N GLY A 353 16.69 -21.37 10.94
CA GLY A 353 17.13 -21.05 12.30
C GLY A 353 17.45 -19.58 12.51
N THR A 354 16.41 -18.78 12.77
CA THR A 354 16.53 -17.45 13.35
C THR A 354 15.86 -17.46 14.72
N ASP A 355 16.71 -17.28 15.74
CA ASP A 355 16.51 -17.24 17.19
C ASP A 355 15.07 -17.23 17.76
N ASP A 356 14.80 -18.30 18.52
CA ASP A 356 13.65 -18.68 19.37
C ASP A 356 13.27 -17.64 20.48
N VAL A 357 13.85 -16.43 20.47
CA VAL A 357 13.65 -15.41 21.51
C VAL A 357 12.31 -14.67 21.32
N ARG A 358 11.82 -14.51 20.09
CA ARG A 358 10.57 -13.75 19.82
C ARG A 358 9.30 -14.48 20.30
N PHE A 359 9.30 -15.81 20.33
CA PHE A 359 8.10 -16.60 20.70
C PHE A 359 7.86 -16.71 22.21
N ARG A 360 8.92 -16.70 23.03
CA ARG A 360 8.79 -16.84 24.50
C ARG A 360 8.16 -15.61 25.17
N CYS A 361 8.41 -14.41 24.63
CA CYS A 361 7.81 -13.17 25.14
C CYS A 361 6.29 -13.09 24.95
N TRP A 362 5.74 -13.76 23.94
CA TRP A 362 4.31 -13.65 23.62
C TRP A 362 3.43 -14.51 24.56
N LYS A 363 3.84 -15.76 24.87
CA LYS A 363 3.12 -16.63 25.83
C LYS A 363 3.06 -16.04 27.25
N LEU A 364 4.07 -15.28 27.66
CA LEU A 364 4.06 -14.57 28.94
C LEU A 364 3.07 -13.38 28.94
N ARG A 365 2.86 -12.70 27.81
CA ARG A 365 1.95 -11.54 27.70
C ARG A 365 0.47 -11.89 27.67
N ALA A 366 0.07 -13.00 27.03
CA ALA A 366 -1.33 -13.44 27.07
C ALA A 366 -1.81 -13.73 28.50
N ARG A 367 -0.89 -14.15 29.40
CA ARG A 367 -1.17 -14.27 30.83
C ARG A 367 -1.31 -12.91 31.53
N VAL A 368 -0.47 -11.93 31.22
CA VAL A 368 -0.53 -10.60 31.88
C VAL A 368 -1.79 -9.83 31.50
N VAL A 369 -2.23 -9.87 30.25
CA VAL A 369 -3.49 -9.21 29.83
C VAL A 369 -4.71 -9.85 30.53
N SER A 370 -4.72 -11.18 30.67
CA SER A 370 -5.79 -11.89 31.39
C SER A 370 -5.81 -11.64 32.91
N VAL A 371 -4.69 -11.24 33.50
CA VAL A 371 -4.59 -10.92 34.94
C VAL A 371 -5.06 -9.48 35.17
N LEU A 372 -4.63 -8.53 34.32
CA LEU A 372 -5.05 -7.13 34.44
C LEU A 372 -6.55 -6.92 34.18
N GLN A 373 -7.17 -7.75 33.33
CA GLN A 373 -8.63 -7.70 33.13
C GLN A 373 -9.42 -8.29 34.31
N ARG A 374 -8.86 -9.18 35.12
CA ARG A 374 -9.55 -9.70 36.32
C ARG A 374 -9.50 -8.72 37.49
N ASP A 375 -8.39 -8.00 37.66
CA ASP A 375 -8.26 -7.01 38.72
C ASP A 375 -9.13 -5.74 38.49
N SER A 376 -9.65 -5.57 37.27
CA SER A 376 -10.55 -4.46 36.91
C SER A 376 -12.01 -4.72 37.32
N ASP A 377 -12.41 -5.99 37.39
CA ASP A 377 -13.80 -6.40 37.62
C ASP A 377 -14.12 -6.60 39.12
N ASP A 378 -13.10 -6.75 39.97
CA ASP A 378 -13.26 -6.98 41.41
C ASP A 378 -13.40 -5.69 42.25
N HIS A 379 -13.41 -4.50 41.64
CA HIS A 379 -13.53 -3.20 42.33
C HIS A 379 -14.72 -2.35 41.82
N GLY A 380 -15.73 -2.98 41.22
CA GLY A 380 -16.98 -2.37 40.77
C GLY A 380 -18.16 -2.61 41.71
#